data_AF-A0A2D7D6H5-F1
#
_entry.id   AF-A0A2D7D6H5-F1
#
_cell.length_a   1.000
_cell.length_b   1.000
_cell.length_c   1.000
_cell.angle_alpha   90.00
_cell.angle_beta   90.00
_cell.angle_gamma   90.00
#
_symmetry.space_group_name_H-M   'P 1'
#
loop_
_entity.id
_entity.type
_entity.pdbx_description
1 polymer ?
#
loop_
_entity_poly.entity_id
_entity_poly.type
_entity_poly.pdbx_seq_one_letter_code
_entity_poly.pdbx_strand_id
1 'polypeptide(L)'
;MSSINHFKQNRAVHLARRDGYFEAAVAAVRQAPSGGEAEESFYGEVLFLLRVARLHARFCVRSREASGADEEFARFVALLAGSVKAVLSMLELRNAVVKDRSFNFLGSNQATLGLQAEEYQRRAAELVRALRSTLELAEESFAVLKVENEASLEASERERYDRARAHVAELMERGQHRYPIAPSLGKLGSS
;
A
#
# COMPACT_ATOMS: atom_id res chain seq x y z
N MET A 1 -31.72 4.88 -22.59
CA MET A 1 -30.43 5.59 -22.41
C MET A 1 -29.57 4.76 -21.45
N SER A 2 -28.53 4.10 -21.95
CA SER A 2 -27.60 3.33 -21.11
C SER A 2 -26.86 4.31 -20.20
N SER A 3 -26.87 4.10 -18.88
CA SER A 3 -26.15 4.95 -17.94
C SER A 3 -24.66 4.93 -18.30
N ILE A 4 -24.05 6.12 -18.40
CA ILE A 4 -22.62 6.24 -18.63
C ILE A 4 -21.92 5.57 -17.46
N ASN A 5 -21.31 4.42 -17.70
CA ASN A 5 -20.53 3.74 -16.69
C ASN A 5 -19.19 4.48 -16.56
N HIS A 6 -19.15 5.50 -15.70
CA HIS A 6 -17.99 6.35 -15.44
C HIS A 6 -16.74 5.55 -15.02
N PHE A 7 -16.90 4.29 -14.54
CA PHE A 7 -15.80 3.37 -14.26
C PHE A 7 -15.12 2.84 -15.53
N LYS A 8 -15.86 2.66 -16.63
CA LYS A 8 -15.31 2.23 -17.93
C LYS A 8 -14.47 3.33 -18.57
N GLN A 9 -14.97 4.57 -18.58
CA GLN A 9 -14.27 5.68 -19.25
C GLN A 9 -12.90 6.01 -18.65
N ASN A 10 -12.63 5.60 -17.41
CA ASN A 10 -11.43 5.98 -16.67
C ASN A 10 -10.54 4.79 -16.29
N ARG A 11 -10.72 3.58 -16.87
CA ARG A 11 -9.88 2.41 -16.55
C ARG A 11 -8.39 2.75 -16.67
N ALA A 12 -7.98 3.37 -17.77
CA ALA A 12 -6.61 3.85 -18.00
C ALA A 12 -6.08 4.76 -16.87
N VAL A 13 -6.90 5.68 -16.36
CA VAL A 13 -6.53 6.56 -15.24
C VAL A 13 -6.40 5.77 -13.94
N HIS A 14 -7.29 4.80 -13.70
CA HIS A 14 -7.19 3.94 -12.53
C HIS A 14 -5.96 3.03 -12.59
N LEU A 15 -5.61 2.48 -13.76
CA LEU A 15 -4.37 1.72 -13.94
C LEU A 15 -3.14 2.58 -13.65
N ALA A 16 -3.05 3.77 -14.25
CA ALA A 16 -1.91 4.67 -14.04
C ALA A 16 -1.71 5.04 -12.56
N ARG A 17 -2.81 5.30 -11.84
CA ARG A 17 -2.77 5.56 -10.40
C ARG A 17 -2.43 4.31 -9.60
N ARG A 18 -3.02 3.16 -9.91
CA ARG A 18 -2.70 1.87 -9.28
C ARG A 18 -1.20 1.61 -9.36
N ASP A 19 -0.65 1.67 -10.56
CA ASP A 19 0.75 1.37 -10.83
C ASP A 19 1.65 2.39 -10.14
N GLY A 20 1.32 3.68 -10.22
CA GLY A 20 2.14 4.73 -9.61
C GLY A 20 2.23 4.68 -8.09
N TYR A 21 1.11 4.48 -7.41
CA TYR A 21 1.12 4.36 -5.96
C TYR A 21 1.72 3.03 -5.50
N PHE A 22 1.52 1.94 -6.26
CA PHE A 22 2.14 0.65 -5.94
C PHE A 22 3.67 0.71 -6.10
N GLU A 23 4.17 1.18 -7.23
CA GLU A 23 5.61 1.32 -7.50
C GLU A 23 6.28 2.25 -6.46
N ALA A 24 5.61 3.35 -6.06
CA ALA A 24 6.09 4.21 -4.98
C ALA A 24 6.17 3.48 -3.63
N ALA A 25 5.17 2.67 -3.29
CA ALA A 25 5.19 1.86 -2.07
C ALA A 25 6.32 0.82 -2.08
N VAL A 26 6.53 0.15 -3.22
CA VAL A 26 7.60 -0.82 -3.42
C VAL A 26 8.97 -0.15 -3.26
N ALA A 27 9.17 1.00 -3.93
CA ALA A 27 10.40 1.77 -3.84
C ALA A 27 10.71 2.19 -2.39
N ALA A 28 9.69 2.69 -1.67
CA ALA A 28 9.84 3.03 -0.26
C ALA A 28 10.28 1.81 0.57
N VAL A 29 9.56 0.68 0.49
CA VAL A 29 9.87 -0.54 1.26
C VAL A 29 11.27 -1.10 0.94
N ARG A 30 11.73 -1.00 -0.31
CA ARG A 30 13.09 -1.39 -0.73
C ARG A 30 14.16 -0.49 -0.13
N GLN A 31 13.90 0.81 -0.04
CA GLN A 31 14.82 1.79 0.54
C GLN A 31 14.77 1.85 2.07
N ALA A 32 13.85 1.10 2.71
CA ALA A 32 13.75 1.10 4.16
C ALA A 32 15.10 0.69 4.79
N PRO A 33 15.50 1.28 5.94
CA PRO A 33 16.76 0.96 6.58
C PRO A 33 16.86 -0.52 6.93
N SER A 34 17.95 -1.17 6.53
CA SER A 34 18.26 -2.55 6.92
C SER A 34 19.01 -2.51 8.26
N GLY A 35 18.29 -2.62 9.38
CA GLY A 35 18.88 -2.66 10.72
C GLY A 35 18.72 -1.39 11.57
N GLY A 36 17.94 -0.41 11.11
CA GLY A 36 17.48 0.72 11.92
C GLY A 36 16.15 0.42 12.63
N GLU A 37 15.79 1.23 13.63
CA GLU A 37 14.44 1.19 14.19
C GLU A 37 13.40 1.51 13.11
N ALA A 38 12.40 0.64 12.99
CA ALA A 38 11.28 0.87 12.09
C ALA A 38 10.47 2.09 12.57
N GLU A 39 10.33 3.10 11.71
CA GLU A 39 9.62 4.33 12.05
C GLU A 39 8.15 4.27 11.66
N GLU A 40 7.27 4.62 12.60
CA GLU A 40 5.82 4.58 12.41
C GLU A 40 5.34 5.51 11.27
N SER A 41 5.89 6.71 11.18
CA SER A 41 5.59 7.68 10.11
C SER A 41 5.89 7.13 8.72
N PHE A 42 7.04 6.45 8.58
CA PHE A 42 7.46 5.81 7.35
C PHE A 42 6.50 4.70 6.92
N TYR A 43 6.18 3.76 7.81
CA TYR A 43 5.22 2.69 7.48
C TYR A 43 3.79 3.19 7.33
N GLY A 44 3.45 4.32 7.96
CA GLY A 44 2.19 5.02 7.75
C GLY A 44 2.06 5.55 6.32
N GLU A 45 3.15 6.08 5.75
CA GLU A 45 3.22 6.47 4.34
C GLU A 45 3.09 5.28 3.40
N VAL A 46 3.86 4.20 3.63
CA VAL A 46 3.74 2.96 2.84
C VAL A 46 2.30 2.43 2.86
N LEU A 47 1.65 2.43 4.02
CA LEU A 47 0.26 2.00 4.14
C LEU A 47 -0.70 2.90 3.34
N PHE A 48 -0.49 4.21 3.35
CA PHE A 48 -1.27 5.14 2.56
C PHE A 48 -1.15 4.81 1.06
N LEU A 49 0.09 4.68 0.56
CA LEU A 49 0.37 4.36 -0.84
C LEU A 49 -0.32 3.05 -1.26
N LEU A 50 -0.18 1.98 -0.48
CA LEU A 50 -0.83 0.70 -0.74
C LEU A 50 -2.37 0.77 -0.71
N ARG A 51 -2.94 1.59 0.19
CA ARG A 51 -4.40 1.80 0.24
C ARG A 51 -4.92 2.49 -1.01
N VAL A 52 -4.19 3.50 -1.51
CA VAL A 52 -4.54 4.18 -2.76
C VAL A 52 -4.39 3.22 -3.94
N ALA A 53 -3.27 2.49 -4.03
CA ALA A 53 -3.07 1.47 -5.07
C ALA A 53 -4.20 0.43 -5.08
N ARG A 54 -4.59 -0.08 -3.90
CA ARG A 54 -5.70 -1.03 -3.74
C ARG A 54 -7.04 -0.44 -4.20
N LEU A 55 -7.32 0.81 -3.84
CA LEU A 55 -8.54 1.50 -4.28
C LEU A 55 -8.64 1.49 -5.81
N HIS A 56 -7.55 1.87 -6.47
CA HIS A 56 -7.47 1.94 -7.93
C HIS A 56 -7.48 0.56 -8.59
N ALA A 57 -6.82 -0.44 -8.00
CA ALA A 57 -6.90 -1.83 -8.44
C ALA A 57 -8.34 -2.35 -8.44
N ARG A 58 -9.13 -2.03 -7.41
CA ARG A 58 -10.55 -2.43 -7.35
C ARG A 58 -11.43 -1.76 -8.41
N PHE A 59 -11.11 -0.53 -8.81
CA PHE A 59 -11.80 0.10 -9.94
C PHE A 59 -11.42 -0.57 -11.26
N CYS A 60 -10.16 -1.00 -11.41
CA CYS A 60 -9.71 -1.76 -12.59
C CYS A 60 -10.43 -3.11 -12.69
N VAL A 61 -10.56 -3.85 -11.59
CA VAL A 61 -11.29 -5.14 -11.55
C VAL A 61 -12.77 -5.02 -11.93
N ARG A 62 -13.38 -3.85 -11.74
CA ARG A 62 -14.79 -3.59 -12.12
C ARG A 62 -14.98 -3.24 -13.59
N SER A 63 -13.90 -3.12 -14.35
CA SER A 63 -13.94 -2.90 -15.80
C SER A 63 -14.26 -4.20 -16.55
N ARG A 64 -14.75 -4.10 -17.79
CA ARG A 64 -15.10 -5.29 -18.58
C ARG A 64 -13.85 -6.01 -19.09
N GLU A 65 -12.75 -5.28 -19.16
CA GLU A 65 -11.44 -5.66 -19.65
C GLU A 65 -10.54 -6.21 -18.53
N ALA A 66 -11.08 -6.38 -17.31
CA ALA A 66 -10.33 -6.93 -16.19
C ALA A 66 -9.96 -8.40 -16.44
N SER A 67 -8.69 -8.74 -16.19
CA SER A 67 -8.21 -10.12 -16.25
C SER A 67 -8.25 -10.79 -14.86
N GLY A 68 -8.10 -12.11 -14.81
CA GLY A 68 -7.89 -12.83 -13.53
C GLY A 68 -6.68 -12.31 -12.76
N ALA A 69 -5.63 -11.89 -13.48
CA ALA A 69 -4.43 -11.30 -12.89
C ALA A 69 -4.69 -9.92 -12.25
N ASP A 70 -5.63 -9.11 -12.77
CA ASP A 70 -6.05 -7.87 -12.11
C ASP A 70 -6.70 -8.15 -10.74
N GLU A 71 -7.48 -9.23 -10.63
CA GLU A 71 -8.09 -9.64 -9.36
C GLU A 71 -7.06 -10.16 -8.37
N GLU A 72 -6.15 -11.01 -8.82
CA GLU A 72 -5.04 -11.52 -8.02
C GLU A 72 -4.18 -10.39 -7.50
N PHE A 73 -3.82 -9.43 -8.36
CA PHE A 73 -3.09 -8.24 -7.96
C PHE A 73 -3.87 -7.40 -6.93
N ALA A 74 -5.18 -7.18 -7.13
CA ALA A 74 -5.99 -6.44 -6.16
C ALA A 74 -6.05 -7.13 -4.78
N ARG A 75 -6.09 -8.46 -4.74
CA ARG A 75 -5.98 -9.27 -3.52
C ARG A 75 -4.59 -9.14 -2.90
N PHE A 76 -3.55 -9.26 -3.72
CA PHE A 76 -2.15 -9.13 -3.31
C PHE A 76 -1.87 -7.78 -2.63
N VAL A 77 -2.25 -6.66 -3.24
CA VAL A 77 -2.08 -5.32 -2.64
C VAL A 77 -2.85 -5.18 -1.32
N ALA A 78 -4.01 -5.84 -1.19
CA ALA A 78 -4.75 -5.86 0.07
C ALA A 78 -4.01 -6.61 1.18
N LEU A 79 -3.37 -7.74 0.86
CA LEU A 79 -2.54 -8.51 1.79
C LEU A 79 -1.32 -7.70 2.22
N LEU A 80 -0.61 -7.06 1.29
CA LEU A 80 0.52 -6.18 1.60
C LEU A 80 0.12 -5.05 2.55
N ALA A 81 -1.02 -4.40 2.30
CA ALA A 81 -1.54 -3.37 3.20
C ALA A 81 -1.86 -3.93 4.60
N GLY A 82 -2.31 -5.19 4.69
CA GLY A 82 -2.49 -5.91 5.95
C GLY A 82 -1.17 -6.15 6.67
N SER A 83 -0.13 -6.58 5.96
CA SER A 83 1.21 -6.78 6.53
C SER A 83 1.80 -5.47 7.08
N VAL A 84 1.64 -4.35 6.36
CA VAL A 84 2.11 -3.04 6.85
C VAL A 84 1.31 -2.57 8.07
N LYS A 85 0.00 -2.83 8.14
CA LYS A 85 -0.77 -2.58 9.37
C LYS A 85 -0.24 -3.38 10.55
N ALA A 86 0.13 -4.65 10.35
CA ALA A 86 0.71 -5.48 11.41
C ALA A 86 2.04 -4.90 11.91
N VAL A 87 2.90 -4.40 11.00
CA VAL A 87 4.13 -3.67 11.37
C VAL A 87 3.78 -2.46 12.25
N LEU A 88 2.85 -1.61 11.80
CA LEU A 88 2.42 -0.43 12.56
C LEU A 88 1.89 -0.79 13.95
N SER A 89 1.06 -1.83 14.08
CA SER A 89 0.57 -2.28 15.38
C SER A 89 1.68 -2.74 16.31
N MET A 90 2.76 -3.36 15.80
CA MET A 90 3.92 -3.69 16.64
C MET A 90 4.65 -2.42 17.12
N LEU A 91 4.76 -1.39 16.27
CA LEU A 91 5.39 -0.12 16.63
C LEU A 91 4.53 0.67 17.62
N GLU A 92 3.21 0.67 17.46
CA GLU A 92 2.26 1.26 18.40
C GLU A 92 2.37 0.60 19.78
N LEU A 93 2.43 -0.74 19.83
CA LEU A 93 2.63 -1.48 21.08
C LEU A 93 3.97 -1.17 21.74
N ARG A 94 5.06 -1.12 20.96
CA ARG A 94 6.38 -0.68 21.45
C ARG A 94 6.29 0.72 22.07
N ASN A 95 5.69 1.67 21.34
CA ASN A 95 5.55 3.05 21.80
C ASN A 95 4.70 3.14 23.06
N ALA A 96 3.62 2.36 23.15
CA ALA A 96 2.77 2.30 24.33
C ALA A 96 3.53 1.73 25.54
N VAL A 97 4.40 0.74 25.36
CA VAL A 97 5.23 0.18 26.44
C VAL A 97 6.31 1.17 26.90
N VAL A 98 6.94 1.89 25.97
CA VAL A 98 8.07 2.79 26.27
C VAL A 98 7.63 4.15 26.79
N LYS A 99 6.60 4.74 26.17
CA LYS A 99 6.18 6.13 26.42
C LYS A 99 4.97 6.23 27.33
N ASP A 100 4.12 5.20 27.35
CA ASP A 100 2.80 5.31 27.94
C ASP A 100 2.67 4.47 29.21
N ARG A 101 2.20 5.11 30.28
CA ARG A 101 1.88 4.44 31.55
C ARG A 101 0.67 3.51 31.43
N SER A 102 0.10 3.36 30.23
CA SER A 102 -1.03 2.51 29.89
C SER A 102 -0.85 1.04 30.32
N PHE A 103 0.40 0.56 30.39
CA PHE A 103 0.71 -0.77 30.93
C PHE A 103 0.92 -0.82 32.46
N ASN A 104 0.79 0.29 33.19
CA ASN A 104 0.77 0.28 34.66
C ASN A 104 -0.38 -0.57 35.21
N PHE A 105 -1.45 -0.75 34.43
CA PHE A 105 -2.52 -1.70 34.73
C PHE A 105 -2.01 -3.15 34.88
N LEU A 106 -0.96 -3.53 34.14
CA LEU A 106 -0.37 -4.87 34.20
C LEU A 106 0.64 -5.04 35.36
N GLY A 107 0.76 -4.06 36.27
CA GLY A 107 1.59 -4.17 37.48
C GLY A 107 3.09 -4.41 37.21
N SER A 108 3.60 -3.95 36.06
CA SER A 108 4.87 -4.42 35.51
C SER A 108 6.12 -3.77 36.12
N ASN A 109 7.18 -4.57 36.29
CA ASN A 109 8.54 -4.10 36.56
C ASN A 109 9.13 -3.43 35.30
N GLN A 110 9.79 -2.28 35.44
CA GLN A 110 10.37 -1.49 34.35
C GLN A 110 11.36 -2.29 33.47
N ALA A 111 12.11 -3.24 34.06
CA ALA A 111 13.01 -4.11 33.32
C ALA A 111 12.26 -5.04 32.34
N THR A 112 11.08 -5.52 32.71
CA THR A 112 10.23 -6.37 31.85
C THR A 112 9.63 -5.57 30.70
N LEU A 113 9.30 -4.29 30.91
CA LEU A 113 8.77 -3.41 29.87
C LEU A 113 9.81 -3.15 28.77
N GLY A 114 11.08 -2.91 29.14
CA GLY A 114 12.17 -2.77 28.17
C GLY A 114 12.31 -3.99 27.25
N LEU A 115 12.30 -5.20 27.82
CA LEU A 115 12.37 -6.44 27.05
C LEU A 115 11.16 -6.64 26.10
N GLN A 116 9.96 -6.25 26.52
CA GLN A 116 8.77 -6.31 25.66
C GLN A 116 8.84 -5.31 24.50
N ALA A 117 9.35 -4.11 24.75
CA ALA A 117 9.55 -3.11 23.70
C ALA A 117 10.55 -3.59 22.62
N GLU A 118 11.65 -4.22 23.05
CA GLU A 118 12.61 -4.87 22.14
C GLU A 118 11.97 -6.01 21.35
N GLU A 119 11.11 -6.80 21.99
CA GLU A 119 10.38 -7.90 21.34
C GLU A 119 9.45 -7.39 20.23
N TYR A 120 8.68 -6.34 20.51
CA TYR A 120 7.82 -5.71 19.49
C TYR A 120 8.64 -5.14 18.33
N GLN A 121 9.79 -4.52 18.62
CA GLN A 121 10.71 -4.03 17.59
C GLN A 121 11.23 -5.16 16.71
N ARG A 122 11.63 -6.29 17.31
CA ARG A 122 12.10 -7.48 16.61
C ARG A 122 11.03 -8.06 15.68
N ARG A 123 9.79 -8.20 16.16
CA ARG A 123 8.66 -8.67 15.36
C ARG A 123 8.33 -7.74 14.20
N ALA A 124 8.37 -6.41 14.43
CA ALA A 124 8.20 -5.44 13.36
C ALA A 124 9.27 -5.64 12.27
N ALA A 125 10.53 -5.82 12.64
CA ALA A 125 11.62 -6.05 11.69
C ALA A 125 11.47 -7.38 10.92
N GLU A 126 11.00 -8.45 11.56
CA GLU A 126 10.70 -9.73 10.91
C GLU A 126 9.57 -9.59 9.88
N LEU A 127 8.48 -8.90 10.23
CA LEU A 127 7.38 -8.61 9.31
C LEU A 127 7.84 -7.77 8.10
N VAL A 128 8.72 -6.81 8.30
CA VAL A 128 9.31 -6.00 7.22
C VAL A 128 10.16 -6.85 6.29
N ARG A 129 10.96 -7.78 6.83
CA ARG A 129 11.74 -8.73 6.01
C ARG A 129 10.82 -9.60 5.16
N ALA A 130 9.78 -10.17 5.76
CA ALA A 130 8.78 -10.96 5.05
C ALA A 130 8.07 -10.15 3.95
N LEU A 131 7.73 -8.89 4.24
CA LEU A 131 7.14 -7.96 3.27
C LEU A 131 8.07 -7.73 2.07
N ARG A 132 9.37 -7.49 2.29
CA ARG A 132 10.35 -7.31 1.21
C ARG A 132 10.47 -8.54 0.33
N SER A 133 10.64 -9.72 0.93
CA SER A 133 10.75 -10.97 0.17
C SER A 133 9.48 -11.26 -0.63
N THR A 134 8.31 -10.93 -0.09
CA THR A 134 7.04 -11.06 -0.81
C THR A 134 6.95 -10.10 -2.00
N LEU A 135 7.45 -8.87 -1.87
CA LEU A 135 7.51 -7.90 -2.97
C LEU A 135 8.51 -8.31 -4.06
N GLU A 136 9.64 -8.91 -3.70
CA GLU A 136 10.62 -9.43 -4.65
C GLU A 136 10.03 -10.55 -5.52
N LEU A 137 9.28 -11.47 -4.92
CA LEU A 137 8.60 -12.54 -5.65
C LEU A 137 7.53 -12.04 -6.64
N ALA A 138 6.93 -10.87 -6.35
CA ALA A 138 5.85 -10.32 -7.16
C ALA A 138 6.30 -9.33 -8.25
N GLU A 139 7.60 -8.98 -8.31
CA GLU A 139 8.11 -7.94 -9.21
C GLU A 139 7.88 -8.31 -10.68
N GLU A 140 8.28 -9.51 -11.08
CA GLU A 140 8.12 -9.97 -12.46
C GLU A 140 6.64 -10.09 -12.85
N SER A 141 5.82 -10.69 -11.98
CA SER A 141 4.38 -10.82 -12.23
C SER A 141 3.69 -9.47 -12.36
N PHE A 142 4.09 -8.46 -11.57
CA PHE A 142 3.56 -7.11 -11.70
C PHE A 142 4.02 -6.45 -13.02
N ALA A 143 5.28 -6.59 -13.40
CA ALA A 143 5.79 -6.05 -14.66
C ALA A 143 5.04 -6.63 -15.87
N VAL A 144 4.81 -7.95 -15.88
CA VAL A 144 3.99 -8.63 -16.91
C VAL A 144 2.57 -8.08 -16.92
N LEU A 145 1.90 -8.01 -15.76
CA LEU A 145 0.54 -7.48 -15.64
C LEU A 145 0.42 -6.04 -16.16
N LYS A 146 1.44 -5.21 -15.94
CA LYS A 146 1.46 -3.82 -16.44
C LYS A 146 1.55 -3.79 -17.96
N VAL A 147 2.46 -4.57 -18.55
CA VAL A 147 2.60 -4.68 -20.01
C VAL A 147 1.30 -5.18 -20.65
N GLU A 148 0.69 -6.22 -20.10
CA GLU A 148 -0.60 -6.74 -20.58
C GLU A 148 -1.71 -5.70 -20.49
N ASN A 149 -1.81 -5.00 -19.36
CA ASN A 149 -2.81 -3.96 -19.14
C ASN A 149 -2.62 -2.76 -20.07
N GLU A 150 -1.38 -2.35 -20.32
CA GLU A 150 -1.10 -1.29 -21.28
C GLU A 150 -1.39 -1.75 -22.70
N ALA A 151 -1.03 -2.98 -23.09
CA ALA A 151 -1.32 -3.53 -24.41
C ALA A 151 -2.82 -3.63 -24.70
N SER A 152 -3.66 -3.78 -23.66
CA SER A 152 -5.11 -3.80 -23.80
C SER A 152 -5.74 -2.42 -24.01
N LEU A 153 -4.99 -1.32 -23.91
CA LEU A 153 -5.51 0.05 -24.06
C LEU A 153 -5.52 0.50 -25.51
N GLU A 154 -6.62 1.11 -25.94
CA GLU A 154 -6.67 1.85 -27.20
C GLU A 154 -5.75 3.09 -27.16
N ALA A 155 -5.41 3.66 -28.32
CA ALA A 155 -4.52 4.82 -28.42
C ALA A 155 -4.98 6.00 -27.53
N SER A 156 -6.28 6.33 -27.55
CA SER A 156 -6.83 7.41 -26.72
C SER A 156 -6.80 7.10 -25.21
N GLU A 157 -6.86 5.82 -24.85
CA GLU A 157 -6.75 5.37 -23.47
C GLU A 157 -5.31 5.40 -22.98
N ARG A 158 -4.36 5.01 -23.84
CA ARG A 158 -2.93 5.09 -23.58
C ARG A 158 -2.50 6.54 -23.29
N GLU A 159 -2.96 7.50 -24.09
CA GLU A 159 -2.71 8.92 -23.81
C GLU A 159 -3.27 9.38 -22.45
N ARG A 160 -4.43 8.84 -22.03
CA ARG A 160 -4.97 9.11 -20.69
C ARG A 160 -4.16 8.45 -19.59
N TYR A 161 -3.69 7.21 -19.81
CA TYR A 161 -2.80 6.49 -18.90
C TYR A 161 -1.52 7.30 -18.69
N ASP A 162 -0.83 7.67 -19.77
CA ASP A 162 0.46 8.37 -19.72
C ASP A 162 0.34 9.72 -18.99
N ARG A 163 -0.68 10.51 -19.33
CA ARG A 163 -0.95 11.78 -18.62
C ARG A 163 -1.23 11.58 -17.14
N ALA A 164 -2.03 10.58 -16.79
CA ALA A 164 -2.33 10.28 -15.39
C ALA A 164 -1.08 9.77 -14.65
N ARG A 165 -0.23 8.97 -15.32
CA ARG A 165 1.02 8.44 -14.77
C ARG A 165 2.00 9.57 -14.48
N ALA A 166 2.19 10.49 -15.44
CA ALA A 166 3.00 11.69 -15.29
C ALA A 166 2.50 12.58 -14.16
N HIS A 167 1.19 12.80 -14.08
CA HIS A 167 0.60 13.61 -13.01
C HIS A 167 0.80 12.98 -11.62
N VAL A 168 0.68 11.66 -11.48
CA VAL A 168 1.00 10.98 -10.20
C VAL A 168 2.47 11.18 -9.84
N ALA A 169 3.40 11.07 -10.80
CA ALA A 169 4.81 11.30 -10.56
C ALA A 169 5.09 12.75 -10.08
N GLU A 170 4.47 13.75 -10.73
CA GLU A 170 4.55 15.17 -10.33
C GLU A 170 4.02 15.39 -8.91
N LEU A 171 2.90 14.76 -8.55
CA LEU A 171 2.36 14.85 -7.18
C LEU A 171 3.29 14.24 -6.14
N MET A 172 3.93 13.10 -6.45
CA MET A 172 4.90 12.45 -5.56
C MET A 172 6.14 13.34 -5.37
N GLU A 173 6.67 13.92 -6.45
CA GLU A 173 7.83 14.82 -6.40
C GLU A 173 7.55 16.07 -5.55
N ARG A 174 6.33 16.61 -5.61
CA ARG A 174 5.90 17.77 -4.82
C ARG A 174 5.44 17.44 -3.40
N GLY A 175 5.38 16.17 -3.01
CA GLY A 175 4.80 15.75 -1.73
C GLY A 175 3.29 16.03 -1.59
N GLN A 176 2.59 16.20 -2.70
CA GLN A 176 1.15 16.52 -2.79
C GLN A 176 0.28 15.31 -3.16
N HIS A 177 0.86 14.12 -3.14
CA HIS A 177 0.20 12.86 -3.48
C HIS A 177 -0.82 12.39 -2.42
N ARG A 178 -0.80 13.00 -1.23
CA ARG A 178 -1.80 12.77 -0.20
C ARG A 178 -3.08 13.53 -0.51
N TYR A 179 -4.15 12.79 -0.78
CA TYR A 179 -5.51 13.33 -0.85
C TYR A 179 -6.40 12.60 0.15
N PRO A 180 -7.46 13.25 0.67
CA PRO A 180 -8.39 12.59 1.56
C PRO A 180 -9.05 11.41 0.83
N ILE A 181 -8.66 10.20 1.22
CA ILE A 181 -9.38 8.99 0.82
C ILE A 181 -10.75 9.09 1.48
N ALA A 182 -11.81 9.22 0.69
CA ALA A 182 -13.17 9.40 1.22
C ALA A 182 -13.45 8.37 2.34
N PRO A 183 -14.06 8.75 3.48
CA PRO A 183 -14.30 7.85 4.61
C PRO A 183 -15.08 6.57 4.24
N SER A 184 -15.93 6.65 3.20
CA SER A 184 -16.65 5.50 2.62
C SER A 184 -15.74 4.42 2.03
N LEU A 185 -14.51 4.78 1.66
CA LEU A 185 -13.47 3.87 1.18
C LEU A 185 -12.59 3.33 2.32
N GLY A 186 -12.65 3.91 3.53
CA GLY A 186 -12.03 3.37 4.74
C GLY A 186 -12.71 2.11 5.27
N LYS A 187 -14.05 2.00 5.11
CA LYS A 187 -14.85 0.81 5.44
C LYS A 187 -14.60 -0.39 4.53
N LEU A 188 -13.88 -0.20 3.42
CA LEU A 188 -13.49 -1.27 2.51
C LEU A 188 -12.25 -2.06 2.99
N GLY A 189 -11.68 -1.71 4.15
CA GLY A 189 -10.54 -2.38 4.78
C GLY A 189 -10.88 -3.14 6.07
N SER A 190 -12.17 -3.37 6.32
CA SER A 190 -12.72 -4.16 7.42
C SER A 190 -13.60 -5.27 6.85
N SER A 191 -12.96 -6.29 6.31
CA SER A 191 -13.51 -7.59 5.96
C SER A 191 -12.35 -8.54 5.74
#